data_AF-A0A1U9UWG5-F1
#
_entry.id   AF-A0A1U9UWG5-F1
#
_cell.length_a   1.000
_cell.length_b   1.000
_cell.length_c   1.000
_cell.angle_alpha   90.00
_cell.angle_beta   90.00
_cell.angle_gamma   90.00
#
_symmetry.space_group_name_H-M   'P 1'
#
loop_
_entity.id
_entity.type
_entity.pdbx_description
1 polymer ?
#
loop_
_entity_poly.entity_id
_entity_poly.type
_entity_poly.pdbx_seq_one_letter_code
_entity_poly.pdbx_strand_id
1 'polypeptide(L)'
;MSTAKSIQAYIPFVKDQVAHQEQQAARATAKGDEKRAQPYLSRAAMFRQMAADLEALEAAAAPPANLEASLRLTPDDLRDLPEELMQQLSISEADKRDFLIMELIDGLGGIASLDQILVALFRKTGEIEKRNKLNARLYRMSSKGSIFQYPDKKGVYTTSYVAGGQPGEAQAEPETLTDPEDESGADLA
;
A
#
# COMPACT_ATOMS: atom_id res chain seq x y z
N MET A 1 21.99 16.29 -7.99
CA MET A 1 21.37 15.11 -7.34
C MET A 1 20.98 15.52 -5.93
N SER A 2 19.68 15.59 -5.63
CA SER A 2 19.19 16.00 -4.31
C SER A 2 19.04 14.76 -3.44
N THR A 3 19.88 14.60 -2.44
CA THR A 3 19.71 13.61 -1.37
C THR A 3 18.63 14.13 -0.43
N ALA A 4 17.36 13.90 -0.78
CA ALA A 4 16.26 14.14 0.14
C ALA A 4 16.45 13.19 1.34
N LYS A 5 16.96 13.73 2.46
CA LYS A 5 17.01 13.00 3.72
C LYS A 5 15.60 12.58 4.07
N SER A 6 15.43 11.30 4.43
CA SER A 6 14.11 10.80 4.79
C SER A 6 13.57 11.61 5.97
N ILE A 7 12.26 11.88 5.97
CA ILE A 7 11.61 12.76 6.95
C ILE A 7 11.87 12.26 8.39
N GLN A 8 12.10 10.96 8.55
CA GLN A 8 12.46 10.30 9.80
C GLN A 8 13.77 10.82 10.42
N ALA A 9 14.73 11.26 9.60
CA ALA A 9 16.00 11.80 10.08
C ALA A 9 15.83 13.09 10.93
N TYR A 10 14.64 13.72 10.88
CA TYR A 10 14.34 14.93 11.63
C TYR A 10 13.67 14.66 12.99
N ILE A 11 13.25 13.43 13.31
CA ILE A 11 12.63 13.10 14.60
C ILE A 11 13.52 13.48 15.80
N PRO A 12 14.84 13.16 15.81
CA PRO A 12 15.72 13.59 16.90
C PRO A 12 15.76 15.11 17.07
N PHE A 13 15.80 15.85 15.96
CA PHE A 13 15.78 17.31 15.98
C PHE A 13 14.49 17.87 16.58
N VAL A 14 13.32 17.31 16.24
CA VAL A 14 12.04 17.75 16.81
C VAL A 14 11.99 17.48 18.31
N LYS A 15 12.50 16.32 18.77
CA LYS A 15 12.60 16.01 20.20
C LYS A 15 13.56 16.95 20.94
N ASP A 16 14.68 17.31 20.33
CA ASP A 16 15.60 18.31 20.88
C ASP A 16 14.94 19.69 21.00
N GLN A 17 14.09 20.07 20.03
CA GLN A 17 13.31 21.31 20.12
C GLN A 17 12.31 21.26 21.28
N VAL A 18 11.63 20.14 21.53
CA VAL A 18 10.75 19.99 22.70
C VAL A 18 11.54 20.26 23.99
N ALA A 19 12.66 19.56 24.18
CA ALA A 19 13.50 19.70 25.38
C ALA A 19 14.02 21.13 25.57
N HIS A 20 14.44 21.78 24.48
CA HIS A 20 14.89 23.17 24.52
C HIS A 20 13.77 24.12 24.96
N GLN A 21 12.56 24.02 24.38
CA GLN A 21 11.45 24.89 24.76
C GLN A 21 10.99 24.66 26.21
N GLU A 22 10.97 23.40 26.67
CA GLU A 22 10.67 23.07 28.07
C GLU A 22 11.69 23.66 29.04
N GLN A 23 12.98 23.59 28.70
CA GLN A 23 14.04 24.17 29.53
C GLN A 23 13.91 25.71 29.61
N GLN A 24 13.56 26.37 28.50
CA GLN A 24 13.32 27.82 28.50
C GLN A 24 12.08 28.20 29.31
N ALA A 25 11.01 27.40 29.23
CA ALA A 25 9.81 27.58 30.05
C ALA A 25 10.16 27.45 31.55
N ALA A 26 10.87 26.39 31.93
CA ALA A 26 11.28 26.15 33.32
C ALA A 26 12.16 27.30 33.87
N ARG A 27 13.07 27.82 33.05
CA ARG A 27 13.90 28.99 33.41
C ARG A 27 13.09 30.27 33.58
N ALA A 28 12.04 30.47 32.79
CA ALA A 28 11.15 31.63 32.91
C ALA A 28 10.27 31.53 34.16
N THR A 29 9.70 30.35 34.43
CA THR A 29 8.91 30.07 35.64
C THR A 29 9.76 30.21 36.91
N ALA A 30 11.00 29.71 36.90
CA ALA A 30 11.92 29.87 38.03
C ALA A 30 12.27 31.34 38.35
N LYS A 31 12.09 32.25 37.39
CA LYS A 31 12.26 33.70 37.56
C LYS A 31 10.96 34.43 37.90
N GLY A 32 9.85 33.70 38.09
CA GLY A 32 8.52 34.28 38.36
C GLY A 32 7.83 34.91 37.15
N ASP A 33 8.34 34.69 35.93
CA ASP A 33 7.78 35.25 34.70
C ASP A 33 6.93 34.20 33.96
N GLU A 34 5.77 33.90 34.52
CA GLU A 34 4.83 32.91 33.96
C GLU A 34 4.28 33.33 32.60
N LYS A 35 4.11 34.64 32.37
CA LYS A 35 3.66 35.17 31.07
C LYS A 35 4.66 34.84 29.96
N ARG A 36 5.96 34.85 30.27
CA ARG A 36 7.01 34.49 29.33
C ARG A 36 7.22 32.98 29.20
N ALA A 37 6.83 32.19 30.21
CA ALA A 37 6.87 30.73 30.15
C ALA A 37 5.79 30.16 29.21
N GLN A 38 4.60 30.76 29.18
CA GLN A 38 3.45 30.27 28.40
C GLN A 38 3.73 30.04 26.90
N PRO A 39 4.33 30.98 26.15
CA PRO A 39 4.66 30.77 24.74
C PRO A 39 5.62 29.59 24.51
N TYR A 40 6.55 29.34 25.43
CA TYR A 40 7.49 28.22 25.32
C TYR A 40 6.78 26.88 25.53
N LEU A 41 5.86 26.80 26.50
CA LEU A 41 5.02 25.61 26.72
C LEU A 41 4.12 25.31 25.52
N SER A 42 3.51 26.34 24.94
CA SER A 42 2.68 26.19 23.74
C SER A 42 3.49 25.64 22.56
N ARG A 43 4.71 26.16 22.33
CA ARG A 43 5.60 25.64 21.28
C ARG A 43 6.07 24.22 21.55
N ALA A 44 6.41 23.90 22.80
CA ALA A 44 6.76 22.53 23.19
C ALA A 44 5.61 21.56 22.88
N ALA A 45 4.37 21.93 23.18
CA ALA A 45 3.19 21.13 22.86
C ALA A 45 3.03 20.89 21.35
N MET A 46 3.24 21.93 20.52
CA MET A 46 3.21 21.77 19.06
C MET A 46 4.29 20.80 18.57
N PHE A 47 5.52 20.92 19.06
CA PHE A 47 6.60 20.01 18.67
C PHE A 47 6.39 18.57 19.17
N ARG A 48 5.76 18.38 20.34
CA ARG A 48 5.35 17.04 20.80
C ARG A 48 4.32 16.42 19.88
N GLN A 49 3.31 17.19 19.47
CA GLN A 49 2.31 16.71 18.52
C GLN A 49 2.98 16.33 17.19
N MET A 50 3.86 17.19 16.67
CA MET A 50 4.60 16.91 15.44
C MET A 50 5.46 15.64 15.54
N ALA A 51 6.15 15.42 16.66
CA ALA A 51 6.92 14.19 16.87
C ALA A 51 6.02 12.96 16.89
N ALA A 52 4.86 13.03 17.56
CA ALA A 52 3.89 11.94 17.60
C ALA A 52 3.32 11.63 16.21
N ASP A 53 3.00 12.65 15.42
CA ASP A 53 2.50 12.48 14.05
C ASP A 53 3.56 11.83 13.14
N LEU A 54 4.84 12.21 13.29
CA LEU A 54 5.95 11.61 12.55
C LEU A 54 6.17 10.14 12.92
N GLU A 55 6.11 9.80 14.21
CA GLU A 55 6.20 8.42 14.68
C GLU A 55 4.99 7.57 14.24
N ALA A 56 3.80 8.16 14.21
CA ALA A 56 2.60 7.49 13.69
C ALA A 56 2.70 7.19 12.19
N LEU A 57 3.29 8.11 11.41
CA LEU A 57 3.57 7.87 9.99
C LEU A 57 4.60 6.74 9.78
N GLU A 58 5.58 6.59 10.67
CA GLU A 58 6.51 5.47 10.65
C GLU A 58 5.80 4.14 10.96
N ALA A 59 4.94 4.13 11.98
CA ALA A 59 4.15 2.94 12.32
C ALA A 59 3.16 2.55 11.21
N ALA A 60 2.62 3.53 10.48
CA ALA A 60 1.77 3.30 9.31
C ALA A 60 2.57 2.83 8.08
N ALA A 61 3.83 3.27 7.96
CA ALA A 61 4.80 2.77 6.98
C ALA A 61 5.47 1.47 7.45
N ALA A 62 4.70 0.60 8.11
CA ALA A 62 5.17 -0.71 8.54
C ALA A 62 5.89 -1.42 7.38
N PRO A 63 7.03 -2.08 7.64
CA PRO A 63 7.71 -2.86 6.61
C PRO A 63 6.70 -3.87 6.04
N PRO A 64 6.81 -4.24 4.75
CA PRO A 64 5.95 -5.28 4.22
C PRO A 64 6.04 -6.47 5.17
N ALA A 65 4.92 -6.85 5.77
CA ALA A 65 4.85 -7.96 6.73
C ALA A 65 5.33 -9.30 6.14
N ASN A 66 5.67 -9.30 4.84
CA ASN A 66 6.19 -10.41 4.10
C ASN A 66 7.51 -10.04 3.42
N LEU A 67 8.62 -10.67 3.83
CA LEU A 67 9.94 -10.59 3.17
C LEU A 67 9.81 -10.90 1.66
N GLU A 68 8.89 -11.80 1.29
CA GLU A 68 8.63 -12.17 -0.10
C GLU A 68 8.04 -11.02 -0.93
N ALA A 69 7.32 -10.08 -0.31
CA ALA A 69 6.81 -8.91 -1.01
C ALA A 69 7.95 -7.92 -1.32
N SER A 70 8.94 -7.80 -0.42
CA SER A 70 10.11 -6.94 -0.62
C SER A 70 11.12 -7.49 -1.64
N LEU A 71 11.08 -8.78 -1.93
CA LEU A 71 11.96 -9.45 -2.90
C LEU A 71 11.37 -9.50 -4.32
N ARG A 72 10.14 -9.02 -4.52
CA ARG A 72 9.47 -9.01 -5.82
C ARG A 72 9.70 -7.68 -6.53
N LEU A 73 9.92 -7.77 -7.84
CA LEU A 73 9.92 -6.60 -8.72
C LEU A 73 8.54 -5.96 -8.71
N THR A 74 8.50 -4.66 -8.51
CA THR A 74 7.30 -3.83 -8.63
C THR A 74 7.20 -3.26 -10.06
N PRO A 75 6.02 -2.77 -10.49
CA PRO A 75 5.91 -2.05 -11.75
C PRO A 75 6.91 -0.89 -11.87
N ASP A 76 7.23 -0.24 -10.75
CA ASP A 76 8.14 0.91 -10.69
C ASP A 76 9.59 0.50 -10.94
N ASP A 77 10.00 -0.68 -10.47
CA ASP A 77 11.35 -1.23 -10.69
C ASP A 77 11.61 -1.58 -12.16
N LEU A 78 10.55 -1.68 -12.97
CA LEU A 78 10.62 -2.01 -14.39
C LEU A 78 10.55 -0.77 -15.30
N ARG A 79 10.24 0.41 -14.74
CA ARG A 79 10.19 1.64 -15.52
C ARG A 79 11.60 2.04 -15.97
N ASP A 80 11.71 2.45 -17.22
CA ASP A 80 12.95 2.95 -17.83
C ASP A 80 14.11 1.93 -17.92
N LEU A 81 13.81 0.63 -17.81
CA LEU A 81 14.83 -0.41 -18.01
C LEU A 81 15.13 -0.62 -19.51
N PRO A 82 16.42 -0.81 -19.88
CA PRO A 82 16.78 -1.22 -21.23
C PRO A 82 16.10 -2.53 -21.62
N GLU A 83 15.67 -2.64 -22.88
CA GLU A 83 14.99 -3.85 -23.39
C GLU A 83 15.86 -5.11 -23.24
N GLU A 84 17.18 -4.97 -23.40
CA GLU A 84 18.15 -6.04 -23.19
C GLU A 84 18.13 -6.60 -21.75
N LEU A 85 17.88 -5.75 -20.76
CA LEU A 85 17.77 -6.15 -19.35
C LEU A 85 16.39 -6.76 -19.07
N MET A 86 15.33 -6.18 -19.65
CA MET A 86 13.97 -6.73 -19.56
C MET A 86 13.88 -8.16 -20.10
N GLN A 87 14.63 -8.50 -21.15
CA GLN A 87 14.69 -9.86 -21.71
C GLN A 87 15.41 -10.86 -20.80
N GLN A 88 16.31 -10.39 -19.92
CA GLN A 88 16.96 -11.23 -18.92
C GLN A 88 16.09 -11.45 -17.68
N LEU A 89 15.12 -10.58 -17.43
CA LEU A 89 14.12 -10.76 -16.40
C LEU A 89 13.12 -11.81 -16.90
N SER A 90 13.04 -12.96 -16.24
CA SER A 90 12.07 -14.03 -16.53
C SER A 90 10.64 -13.64 -16.11
N ILE A 91 10.13 -12.51 -16.60
CA ILE A 91 8.80 -11.96 -16.29
C ILE A 91 7.76 -12.73 -17.09
N SER A 92 6.87 -13.45 -16.38
CA SER A 92 5.80 -14.19 -17.03
C SER A 92 4.67 -13.27 -17.50
N GLU A 93 3.83 -13.74 -18.43
CA GLU A 93 2.59 -13.03 -18.81
C GLU A 93 1.64 -12.84 -17.62
N ALA A 94 1.70 -13.73 -16.61
CA ALA A 94 0.92 -13.56 -15.40
C ALA A 94 1.41 -12.35 -14.58
N ASP A 95 2.72 -12.13 -14.50
CA ASP A 95 3.32 -11.00 -13.78
C ASP A 95 3.02 -9.67 -14.49
N LYS A 96 3.10 -9.63 -15.82
CA LYS A 96 2.70 -8.45 -16.62
C LYS A 96 1.26 -8.03 -16.33
N ARG A 97 0.36 -9.01 -16.20
CA ARG A 97 -1.04 -8.77 -15.86
C ARG A 97 -1.21 -8.30 -14.41
N ASP A 98 -0.42 -8.82 -13.48
CA ASP A 98 -0.42 -8.35 -12.09
C ASP A 98 0.08 -6.89 -12.02
N PHE A 99 1.14 -6.53 -12.76
CA PHE A 99 1.64 -5.15 -12.87
C PHE A 99 0.61 -4.22 -13.47
N LEU A 100 -0.07 -4.63 -14.53
CA LEU A 100 -1.16 -3.87 -15.14
C LEU A 100 -2.26 -3.54 -14.12
N ILE A 101 -2.64 -4.50 -13.27
CA ILE A 101 -3.66 -4.28 -12.24
C ILE A 101 -3.18 -3.27 -11.20
N MET A 102 -1.92 -3.37 -10.76
CA MET A 102 -1.32 -2.40 -9.82
C MET A 102 -1.34 -0.98 -10.40
N GLU A 103 -0.88 -0.81 -11.65
CA GLU A 103 -0.92 0.48 -12.36
C GLU A 103 -2.34 1.05 -12.47
N LEU A 104 -3.34 0.19 -12.69
CA LEU A 104 -4.74 0.63 -12.76
C LEU A 104 -5.26 1.10 -11.41
N ILE A 105 -4.91 0.40 -10.31
CA ILE A 105 -5.28 0.82 -8.95
C ILE A 105 -4.62 2.17 -8.63
N ASP A 106 -3.33 2.33 -8.93
CA ASP A 106 -2.60 3.59 -8.74
C ASP A 106 -3.20 4.72 -9.57
N GLY A 107 -3.51 4.46 -10.85
CA GLY A 107 -4.15 5.42 -11.75
C GLY A 107 -5.56 5.85 -11.32
N LEU A 108 -6.24 5.04 -10.50
CA LEU A 108 -7.55 5.35 -9.92
C LEU A 108 -7.44 6.09 -8.56
N GLY A 109 -6.23 6.49 -8.15
CA GLY A 109 -5.99 7.19 -6.89
C GLY A 109 -5.53 6.28 -5.75
N GLY A 110 -4.99 5.10 -6.07
CA GLY A 110 -4.40 4.16 -5.11
C GLY A 110 -5.40 3.24 -4.39
N ILE A 111 -6.71 3.44 -4.58
CA ILE A 111 -7.77 2.59 -4.02
C ILE A 111 -8.81 2.32 -5.11
N ALA A 112 -9.12 1.06 -5.37
CA ALA A 112 -10.11 0.69 -6.38
C ALA A 112 -10.97 -0.50 -5.96
N SER A 113 -12.26 -0.47 -6.32
CA SER A 113 -13.14 -1.63 -6.19
C SER A 113 -12.94 -2.62 -7.34
N LEU A 114 -13.33 -3.88 -7.13
CA LEU A 114 -13.34 -4.92 -8.16
C LEU A 114 -14.02 -4.47 -9.46
N ASP A 115 -15.15 -3.78 -9.34
CA ASP A 115 -15.91 -3.28 -10.49
C ASP A 115 -15.15 -2.15 -11.22
N GLN A 116 -14.48 -1.26 -10.48
CA GLN A 116 -13.62 -0.24 -11.07
C GLN A 116 -12.43 -0.86 -11.80
N ILE A 117 -11.81 -1.90 -11.23
CA ILE A 117 -10.70 -2.63 -11.85
C ILE A 117 -11.17 -3.33 -13.13
N LEU A 118 -12.34 -3.98 -13.14
CA LEU A 118 -12.92 -4.60 -14.34
C LEU A 118 -13.12 -3.58 -15.47
N VAL A 119 -13.74 -2.44 -15.15
CA VAL A 119 -13.97 -1.38 -16.13
C VAL A 119 -12.65 -0.79 -16.63
N ALA A 120 -11.68 -0.57 -15.74
CA ALA A 120 -10.38 -0.03 -16.09
C ALA A 120 -9.56 -0.99 -16.96
N LEU A 121 -9.61 -2.30 -16.68
CA LEU A 121 -9.02 -3.34 -17.52
C LEU A 121 -9.60 -3.30 -18.93
N PHE A 122 -10.93 -3.33 -19.06
CA PHE A 122 -11.58 -3.24 -20.37
C PHE A 122 -11.22 -1.97 -21.13
N ARG A 123 -11.16 -0.82 -20.45
CA ARG A 123 -10.77 0.45 -21.08
C ARG A 123 -9.32 0.45 -21.57
N LYS A 124 -8.41 -0.27 -20.89
CA LYS A 124 -6.97 -0.29 -21.23
C LYS A 124 -6.63 -1.37 -22.25
N THR A 125 -7.27 -2.54 -22.21
CA THR A 125 -6.93 -3.70 -23.07
C THR A 125 -7.99 -4.05 -24.10
N GLY A 126 -9.23 -3.60 -23.92
CA GLY A 126 -10.39 -4.03 -24.73
C GLY A 126 -10.91 -5.43 -24.40
N GLU A 127 -10.30 -6.15 -23.46
CA GLU A 127 -10.68 -7.52 -23.10
C GLU A 127 -11.73 -7.53 -21.97
N ILE A 128 -12.73 -8.39 -22.11
CA ILE A 128 -13.74 -8.63 -21.05
C ILE A 128 -13.27 -9.82 -20.20
N GLU A 129 -12.72 -9.54 -19.03
CA GLU A 129 -12.32 -10.57 -18.08
C GLU A 129 -13.49 -11.01 -17.18
N LYS A 130 -13.63 -12.32 -16.95
CA LYS A 130 -14.66 -12.86 -16.05
C LYS A 130 -14.38 -12.43 -14.60
N ARG A 131 -15.41 -11.93 -13.91
CA ARG A 131 -15.33 -11.48 -12.49
C ARG A 131 -14.64 -12.49 -11.58
N ASN A 132 -14.99 -13.77 -11.68
CA ASN A 132 -14.42 -14.83 -10.83
C ASN A 132 -12.91 -15.02 -11.06
N LYS A 133 -12.47 -14.90 -12.33
CA LYS A 133 -11.06 -15.02 -12.71
C LYS A 133 -10.24 -13.84 -12.16
N LEU A 134 -10.77 -12.63 -12.27
CA LEU A 134 -10.13 -11.45 -11.69
C LEU A 134 -10.09 -11.53 -10.16
N ASN A 135 -11.17 -11.97 -9.52
CA ASN A 135 -11.23 -12.12 -8.06
C ASN A 135 -10.16 -13.12 -7.55
N ALA A 136 -10.04 -14.29 -8.18
CA ALA A 136 -9.00 -15.26 -7.85
C ALA A 136 -7.57 -14.71 -8.09
N ARG A 137 -7.39 -13.84 -9.09
CA ARG A 137 -6.11 -13.15 -9.31
C ARG A 137 -5.83 -12.13 -8.20
N LEU A 138 -6.77 -11.25 -7.88
CA LEU A 138 -6.63 -10.25 -6.81
C LEU A 138 -6.38 -10.91 -5.45
N TYR A 139 -7.01 -12.05 -5.18
CA TYR A 139 -6.71 -12.85 -3.99
C TYR A 139 -5.24 -13.30 -3.96
N ARG A 140 -4.72 -13.89 -5.07
CA ARG A 140 -3.32 -14.29 -5.16
C ARG A 140 -2.35 -13.12 -5.06
N MET A 141 -2.69 -11.97 -5.63
CA MET A 141 -1.89 -10.74 -5.49
C MET A 141 -1.90 -10.24 -4.04
N SER A 142 -3.04 -10.35 -3.36
CA SER A 142 -3.19 -9.97 -1.97
C SER A 142 -2.42 -10.89 -1.03
N SER A 143 -2.48 -12.21 -1.25
CA SER A 143 -1.70 -13.18 -0.47
C SER A 143 -0.19 -13.01 -0.69
N LYS A 144 0.23 -12.60 -1.89
CA LYS A 144 1.63 -12.27 -2.22
C LYS A 144 2.08 -10.92 -1.65
N GLY A 145 1.17 -10.11 -1.12
CA GLY A 145 1.48 -8.76 -0.61
C GLY A 145 1.75 -7.71 -1.69
N SER A 146 1.35 -7.95 -2.94
CA SER A 146 1.47 -6.95 -4.02
C SER A 146 0.34 -5.91 -3.99
N ILE A 147 -0.80 -6.27 -3.40
CA ILE A 147 -1.93 -5.38 -3.11
C ILE A 147 -2.50 -5.77 -1.74
N PHE A 148 -3.31 -4.89 -1.16
CA PHE A 148 -3.96 -5.12 0.13
C PHE A 148 -5.47 -4.90 0.01
N GLN A 149 -6.24 -5.62 0.82
CA GLN A 149 -7.66 -5.33 0.96
C GLN A 149 -7.83 -4.07 1.80
N TYR A 150 -8.72 -3.18 1.37
CA TYR A 150 -9.03 -1.98 2.13
C TYR A 150 -9.81 -2.35 3.40
N PRO A 151 -9.46 -1.80 4.59
CA PRO A 151 -10.13 -2.13 5.84
C PRO A 151 -11.65 -1.93 5.74
N ASP A 152 -12.40 -2.86 6.33
CA ASP A 152 -13.87 -2.84 6.41
C ASP A 152 -14.63 -2.82 5.07
N LYS A 153 -13.96 -3.03 3.93
CA LYS A 153 -14.57 -3.00 2.61
C LYS A 153 -14.20 -4.22 1.75
N LYS A 154 -15.13 -5.17 1.65
CA LYS A 154 -14.98 -6.33 0.77
C LYS A 154 -14.93 -5.90 -0.71
N GLY A 155 -14.00 -6.48 -1.46
CA GLY A 155 -13.84 -6.22 -2.89
C GLY A 155 -13.25 -4.86 -3.22
N VAL A 156 -12.61 -4.19 -2.26
CA VAL A 156 -11.85 -2.95 -2.45
C VAL A 156 -10.38 -3.21 -2.14
N TYR A 157 -9.51 -2.77 -3.04
CA TYR A 157 -8.08 -3.05 -3.02
C TYR A 157 -7.26 -1.78 -3.10
N THR A 158 -6.05 -1.82 -2.54
CA THR A 158 -5.09 -0.72 -2.51
C THR A 158 -3.67 -1.26 -2.74
N THR A 159 -2.82 -0.46 -3.39
CA THR A 159 -1.38 -0.75 -3.55
C THR A 159 -0.57 -0.30 -2.34
N SER A 160 -1.12 0.61 -1.53
CA SER A 160 -0.51 1.07 -0.28
C SER A 160 -1.00 0.25 0.91
N TYR A 161 -0.09 -0.06 1.83
CA TYR A 161 -0.45 -0.68 3.10
C TYR A 161 -1.35 0.28 3.90
N VAL A 162 -2.45 -0.26 4.44
CA VAL A 162 -3.35 0.48 5.32
C VAL A 162 -3.44 -0.30 6.63
N ALA A 163 -3.17 0.37 7.76
CA ALA A 163 -3.28 -0.25 9.07
C ALA A 163 -4.68 -0.84 9.27
N GLY A 164 -4.76 -2.16 9.45
CA GLY A 164 -6.02 -2.93 9.52
C GLY A 164 -6.36 -3.72 8.25
N GLY A 165 -5.63 -3.55 7.16
CA GLY A 165 -5.74 -4.39 5.96
C GLY A 165 -5.05 -5.73 6.21
N GLN A 166 -5.81 -6.80 6.38
CA GLN A 166 -5.23 -8.13 6.54
C GLN A 166 -4.65 -8.61 5.20
N PRO A 167 -3.36 -9.04 5.14
CA PRO A 167 -2.88 -9.86 4.03
C PRO A 167 -3.70 -11.15 4.03
N GLY A 168 -4.36 -11.45 2.91
CA GLY A 168 -5.53 -12.33 2.82
C GLY A 168 -5.58 -13.48 3.83
N GLU A 169 -6.31 -13.29 4.93
CA GLU A 169 -6.68 -14.39 5.82
C GLU A 169 -7.78 -15.22 5.16
N ALA A 170 -7.59 -16.54 5.24
CA ALA A 170 -8.32 -17.58 4.54
C ALA A 170 -9.84 -17.43 4.61
N GLN A 171 -10.48 -17.32 3.44
CA GLN A 171 -11.89 -17.68 3.28
C GLN A 171 -11.98 -18.79 2.24
N ALA A 172 -12.72 -19.83 2.61
CA ALA A 172 -12.80 -21.16 2.03
C ALA A 172 -12.95 -21.17 0.50
N GLU A 173 -12.38 -22.21 -0.09
CA GLU A 173 -12.46 -22.54 -1.50
C GLU A 173 -13.89 -22.40 -2.04
N PRO A 174 -14.12 -21.77 -3.20
CA PRO A 174 -15.33 -22.05 -3.94
C PRO A 174 -15.23 -23.49 -4.41
N GLU A 175 -16.08 -24.35 -3.84
CA GLU A 175 -16.27 -25.74 -4.26
C GLU A 175 -16.23 -25.82 -5.79
N THR A 176 -15.42 -26.75 -6.27
CA THR A 176 -15.36 -27.15 -7.67
C THR A 176 -16.77 -27.46 -8.16
N LEU A 177 -17.37 -26.54 -8.91
CA LEU A 177 -18.51 -26.83 -9.76
C LEU A 177 -17.96 -27.71 -10.89
N THR A 178 -17.96 -29.01 -10.66
CA THR A 178 -17.83 -30.00 -11.74
C THR A 178 -19.03 -29.82 -12.64
N ASP A 179 -18.85 -29.21 -13.80
CA ASP A 179 -19.80 -29.28 -14.91
C ASP A 179 -19.88 -30.74 -15.39
N PRO A 180 -21.05 -31.41 -15.35
CA PRO A 180 -21.27 -32.65 -16.05
C PRO A 180 -22.19 -32.40 -17.24
N GLU A 181 -21.68 -31.73 -18.28
CA GLU A 181 -22.37 -31.67 -19.56
C GLU A 181 -21.36 -31.83 -20.70
N ASP A 182 -20.95 -33.09 -20.92
CA ASP A 182 -20.41 -33.52 -22.21
C ASP A 182 -20.86 -34.97 -22.49
N GLU A 183 -22.14 -35.13 -22.84
CA GLU A 183 -22.58 -36.24 -23.70
C GLU A 183 -23.13 -35.64 -24.99
N SER A 184 -22.21 -35.37 -25.90
CA SER A 184 -22.46 -35.18 -27.32
C SER A 184 -23.07 -36.46 -27.92
N GLY A 185 -24.01 -36.27 -28.85
CA GLY A 185 -24.86 -37.33 -29.37
C GLY A 185 -24.20 -38.40 -30.25
N ALA A 186 -24.94 -39.49 -30.37
CA ALA A 186 -24.96 -40.51 -31.42
C ALA A 186 -26.32 -41.25 -31.21
N ASP A 187 -27.18 -41.55 -32.18
CA ASP A 187 -27.11 -41.57 -33.62
C ASP A 187 -28.54 -41.41 -34.18
N LEU A 188 -28.62 -40.75 -35.34
CA LEU A 188 -29.74 -40.88 -36.26
C LEU A 188 -29.52 -42.14 -37.12
N ALA A 189 -30.43 -43.11 -37.02
CA ALA A 189 -30.74 -44.06 -38.10
C ALA A 189 -32.15 -44.64 -37.88
#